data_AF-A0A8H4JYY1-F1
#
_entry.id   AF-A0A8H4JYY1-F1
#
_cell.length_a   1.000
_cell.length_b   1.000
_cell.length_c   1.000
_cell.angle_alpha   90.00
_cell.angle_beta   90.00
_cell.angle_gamma   90.00
#
_symmetry.space_group_name_H-M   'P 1'
#
loop_
_entity.id
_entity.type
_entity.pdbx_description
1 polymer ?
#
loop_
_entity_poly.entity_id
_entity_poly.type
_entity_poly.pdbx_seq_one_letter_code
_entity_poly.pdbx_strand_id
1 'polypeptide(L)'
;MLYRALQRKFTELNGEKGRLDSVLSMLREKPEDVALAVFRRIRTGSDPEAILSSIESGDILMQLHLAPASQVRYPFPSRSALPGIFAKTKSAYTESLALETPYFGSEPPQTFDARLISYLEAPKYMPYHSAKLVEPLLDCATISRWTNVCTDEPLLHSLMEAYFLHIYSAFPFFHKECFLRGLGSGSHRFCSSLLVNAVLAHACHANPTIAHRNEHWNPQTLGYTFLAEARRLLELETGRPKITTVQAMLVMNITMNDHGVDAASYQYLTKAVSLANILGLFNSPSENMEQGADQDVKVVREVTAWALFAWQGWSSYVSLFESEAEF
;
A
#
# COMPACT_ATOMS: atom_id res chain seq x y z
N MET A 1 -69.80 -14.06 -17.82
CA MET A 1 -68.76 -14.06 -16.75
C MET A 1 -67.43 -13.44 -17.19
N LEU A 2 -67.00 -13.58 -18.45
CA LEU A 2 -65.76 -13.00 -19.00
C LEU A 2 -65.65 -11.47 -18.94
N TYR A 3 -66.73 -10.72 -19.22
CA TYR A 3 -66.70 -9.25 -19.23
C TYR A 3 -66.38 -8.65 -17.85
N ARG A 4 -66.95 -9.20 -16.77
CA ARG A 4 -66.67 -8.76 -15.39
C ARG A 4 -65.23 -9.07 -14.95
N ALA A 5 -64.66 -10.17 -15.44
CA ALA A 5 -63.27 -10.53 -15.17
C ALA A 5 -62.30 -9.59 -15.92
N LEU A 6 -62.61 -9.24 -17.16
CA LEU A 6 -61.83 -8.28 -17.95
C LEU A 6 -61.88 -6.88 -17.34
N GLN A 7 -63.05 -6.44 -16.88
CA GLN A 7 -63.22 -5.14 -16.23
C GLN A 7 -62.45 -5.06 -14.91
N ARG A 8 -62.41 -6.13 -14.11
CA ARG A 8 -61.56 -6.22 -12.91
C ARG A 8 -60.08 -6.12 -13.25
N LYS A 9 -59.61 -6.85 -14.27
CA LYS A 9 -58.21 -6.80 -14.71
C LYS A 9 -57.82 -5.42 -15.24
N PHE A 10 -58.73 -4.76 -15.95
CA PHE A 10 -58.51 -3.40 -16.44
C PHE A 10 -58.41 -2.37 -15.31
N THR A 11 -59.27 -2.48 -14.29
CA THR A 11 -59.19 -1.61 -13.10
C THR A 11 -57.93 -1.85 -12.28
N GLU A 12 -57.46 -3.10 -12.20
CA GLU A 12 -56.24 -3.49 -11.49
C GLU A 12 -54.99 -2.95 -12.18
N LEU A 13 -54.89 -3.11 -13.51
CA LEU A 13 -53.78 -2.57 -14.31
C LEU A 13 -53.72 -1.04 -14.33
N ASN A 14 -54.88 -0.36 -14.37
CA ASN A 14 -54.91 1.09 -14.25
C ASN A 14 -54.49 1.58 -12.86
N GLY A 15 -54.83 0.82 -11.80
CA GLY A 15 -54.36 1.11 -10.44
C GLY A 15 -52.85 0.93 -10.30
N GLU A 16 -52.30 -0.15 -10.85
CA GLU A 16 -50.85 -0.42 -10.85
C GLU A 16 -50.07 0.64 -11.63
N LYS A 17 -50.57 1.05 -12.81
CA LYS A 17 -50.00 2.14 -13.59
C LYS A 17 -50.00 3.46 -12.82
N GLY A 18 -51.10 3.80 -12.16
CA GLY A 18 -51.19 5.03 -11.35
C GLY A 18 -50.16 5.07 -10.22
N ARG A 19 -49.91 3.93 -9.56
CA ARG A 19 -48.87 3.82 -8.51
C ARG A 19 -47.46 4.05 -9.05
N LEU A 20 -47.15 3.45 -10.21
CA LEU A 20 -45.85 3.63 -10.85
C LEU A 20 -45.63 5.08 -11.31
N ASP A 21 -46.66 5.72 -11.86
CA ASP A 21 -46.61 7.12 -12.27
C ASP A 21 -46.40 8.04 -11.05
N SER A 22 -47.04 7.75 -9.90
CA SER A 22 -46.81 8.47 -8.64
C SER A 22 -45.39 8.31 -8.11
N VAL A 23 -44.83 7.09 -8.10
CA VAL A 23 -43.41 6.87 -7.70
C VAL A 23 -42.46 7.65 -8.61
N LEU A 24 -42.77 7.72 -9.91
CA LEU A 24 -41.94 8.39 -10.91
C LEU A 24 -42.03 9.92 -10.84
N SER A 25 -43.20 10.48 -10.53
CA SER A 25 -43.37 11.90 -10.19
C SER A 25 -42.58 12.26 -8.92
N MET A 26 -42.61 11.40 -7.91
CA MET A 26 -41.86 11.61 -6.66
C MET A 26 -40.35 11.60 -6.85
N LEU A 27 -39.81 10.74 -7.73
CA LEU A 27 -38.40 10.77 -8.12
C LEU A 27 -37.99 12.07 -8.83
N ARG A 28 -38.93 12.77 -9.47
CA ARG A 28 -38.67 14.04 -10.17
C ARG A 28 -38.81 15.27 -9.27
N GLU A 29 -39.73 15.23 -8.32
CA GLU A 29 -40.10 16.41 -7.50
C GLU A 29 -39.33 16.50 -6.18
N LYS A 30 -38.88 15.36 -5.63
CA LYS A 30 -38.19 15.34 -4.33
C LYS A 30 -36.68 15.61 -4.46
N PRO A 31 -36.03 16.09 -3.38
CA PRO A 31 -34.58 16.26 -3.31
C PRO A 31 -33.81 14.97 -3.65
N GLU A 32 -32.58 15.13 -4.17
CA GLU A 32 -31.78 14.05 -4.75
C GLU A 32 -31.47 12.90 -3.77
N ASP A 33 -31.24 13.21 -2.50
CA ASP A 33 -31.01 12.26 -1.42
C ASP A 33 -32.24 11.35 -1.18
N VAL A 34 -33.43 11.92 -1.22
CA VAL A 34 -34.70 11.19 -1.11
C VAL A 34 -34.94 10.35 -2.36
N ALA A 35 -34.69 10.91 -3.54
CA ALA A 35 -34.86 10.21 -4.81
C ALA A 35 -33.93 8.98 -4.91
N LEU A 36 -32.68 9.11 -4.46
CA LEU A 36 -31.71 8.00 -4.40
C LEU A 36 -32.13 6.91 -3.41
N ALA A 37 -32.69 7.27 -2.25
CA ALA A 37 -33.21 6.30 -1.29
C ALA A 37 -34.40 5.51 -1.85
N VAL A 38 -35.31 6.19 -2.55
CA VAL A 38 -36.43 5.57 -3.26
C VAL A 38 -35.93 4.63 -4.36
N PHE A 39 -34.94 5.06 -5.15
CA PHE A 39 -34.32 4.22 -6.19
C PHE A 39 -33.70 2.93 -5.62
N ARG A 40 -33.01 3.00 -4.47
CA ARG A 40 -32.45 1.81 -3.80
C ARG A 40 -33.53 0.83 -3.34
N ARG A 41 -34.67 1.32 -2.86
CA ARG A 41 -35.82 0.49 -2.47
C ARG A 41 -36.50 -0.17 -3.67
N ILE A 42 -36.56 0.52 -4.81
CA ILE A 42 -37.00 -0.09 -6.08
C ILE A 42 -36.05 -1.23 -6.47
N ARG A 43 -34.73 -1.03 -6.40
CA ARG A 43 -33.74 -2.08 -6.74
C ARG A 43 -33.77 -3.31 -5.83
N THR A 44 -34.23 -3.15 -4.59
CA THR A 44 -34.38 -4.27 -3.64
C THR A 44 -35.72 -5.01 -3.81
N GLY A 45 -36.57 -4.58 -4.76
CA GLY A 45 -37.83 -5.23 -5.07
C GLY A 45 -38.96 -4.89 -4.09
N SER A 46 -38.89 -3.73 -3.42
CA SER A 46 -39.96 -3.29 -2.51
C SER A 46 -41.24 -2.95 -3.27
N ASP A 47 -42.39 -3.28 -2.69
CA ASP A 47 -43.71 -2.99 -3.26
C ASP A 47 -43.94 -1.47 -3.42
N PRO A 48 -44.46 -0.98 -4.57
CA PRO A 48 -44.67 0.44 -4.82
C PRO A 48 -45.54 1.15 -3.76
N GLU A 49 -46.54 0.47 -3.20
CA GLU A 49 -47.41 1.05 -2.17
C GLU A 49 -46.65 1.26 -0.85
N ALA A 50 -45.80 0.30 -0.47
CA ALA A 50 -44.95 0.41 0.70
C ALA A 50 -43.89 1.51 0.56
N ILE A 51 -43.40 1.74 -0.67
CA ILE A 51 -42.50 2.85 -0.98
C ILE A 51 -43.24 4.20 -0.80
N LEU A 52 -44.45 4.32 -1.35
CA LEU A 52 -45.26 5.53 -1.23
C LEU A 52 -45.63 5.83 0.22
N SER A 53 -46.10 4.83 0.99
CA SER A 53 -46.47 5.00 2.39
C SER A 53 -45.29 5.45 3.26
N SER A 54 -44.09 4.92 2.99
CA SER A 54 -42.86 5.27 3.72
C SER A 54 -42.38 6.69 3.45
N ILE A 55 -42.73 7.26 2.29
CA ILE A 55 -42.41 8.65 1.94
C ILE A 55 -43.43 9.59 2.57
N GLU A 56 -44.71 9.25 2.51
CA GLU A 56 -45.80 10.02 3.13
C GLU A 56 -45.69 10.06 4.65
N SER A 57 -45.25 8.96 5.28
CA SER A 57 -45.00 8.88 6.73
C SER A 57 -43.74 9.63 7.18
N GLY A 58 -42.89 10.07 6.25
CA GLY A 58 -41.61 10.71 6.56
C GLY A 58 -40.51 9.74 7.04
N ASP A 59 -40.75 8.43 7.03
CA ASP A 59 -39.79 7.42 7.50
C ASP A 59 -38.50 7.40 6.68
N ILE A 60 -38.58 7.65 5.36
CA ILE A 60 -37.38 7.70 4.51
C ILE A 60 -36.47 8.86 4.91
N LEU A 61 -37.06 10.03 5.17
CA LEU A 61 -36.33 11.21 5.63
C LEU A 61 -35.72 10.95 7.01
N MET A 62 -36.47 10.37 7.93
CA MET A 62 -35.98 10.02 9.26
C MET A 62 -34.86 8.98 9.21
N GLN A 63 -34.95 7.97 8.35
CA GLN A 63 -33.88 6.99 8.13
C GLN A 63 -32.62 7.59 7.49
N LEU A 64 -32.77 8.56 6.58
CA LEU A 64 -31.64 9.32 6.03
C LEU A 64 -30.93 10.14 7.12
N HIS A 65 -31.68 10.72 8.07
CA HIS A 65 -31.12 11.45 9.22
C HIS A 65 -30.49 10.53 10.28
N LEU A 66 -30.94 9.26 10.36
CA LEU A 66 -30.46 8.29 11.35
C LEU A 66 -29.33 7.39 10.85
N ALA A 67 -29.08 7.33 9.54
CA ALA A 67 -27.97 6.56 9.00
C ALA A 67 -26.64 7.19 9.47
N PRO A 68 -25.88 6.53 10.37
CA PRO A 68 -24.55 7.03 10.70
C PRO A 68 -23.76 7.00 9.40
N ALA A 69 -23.11 8.11 9.04
CA ALA A 69 -22.17 8.12 7.94
C ALA A 69 -21.15 7.00 8.20
N SER A 70 -21.17 5.93 7.40
CA SER A 70 -20.25 4.79 7.50
C SER A 70 -18.84 5.15 7.03
N GLN A 71 -18.49 6.43 7.10
CA GLN A 71 -17.23 6.97 6.64
C GLN A 71 -16.31 7.04 7.84
N VAL A 72 -15.22 6.28 7.79
CA VAL A 72 -14.10 6.45 8.73
C VAL A 72 -13.51 7.83 8.44
N ARG A 73 -13.93 8.83 9.21
CA ARG A 73 -13.27 10.13 9.24
C ARG A 73 -11.88 9.87 9.79
N TYR A 74 -10.84 10.12 8.99
CA TYR A 74 -9.48 10.13 9.50
C TYR A 74 -9.16 11.54 10.00
N PRO A 75 -9.20 11.81 11.32
CA PRO A 75 -8.63 13.03 11.86
C PRO A 75 -7.12 12.90 11.73
N PHE A 76 -6.55 13.45 10.65
CA PHE A 76 -5.11 13.66 10.60
C PHE A 76 -4.73 14.50 11.84
N PRO A 77 -3.78 14.07 12.70
CA PRO A 77 -3.53 14.75 13.97
C PRO A 77 -3.12 16.22 13.83
N SER A 78 -2.71 16.64 12.64
CA SER A 78 -1.80 17.76 12.46
C SER A 78 -2.45 19.14 12.37
N ARG A 79 -3.63 19.40 12.95
CA ARG A 79 -4.01 20.81 13.24
C ARG A 79 -4.33 21.03 14.70
N SER A 80 -5.07 20.12 15.32
CA SER A 80 -5.30 20.14 16.77
C SER A 80 -4.06 19.76 17.58
N ALA A 81 -3.15 18.94 17.03
CA ALA A 81 -1.88 18.59 17.66
C ALA A 81 -0.72 19.52 17.28
N LEU A 82 -0.93 20.50 16.38
CA LEU A 82 0.12 21.48 16.07
C LEU A 82 0.37 22.36 17.29
N PRO A 83 1.65 22.64 17.62
CA PRO A 83 1.98 23.63 18.62
C PRO A 83 1.28 24.96 18.28
N GLY A 84 0.69 25.62 19.28
CA GLY A 84 -0.12 26.84 19.10
C GLY A 84 0.61 28.01 18.41
N ILE A 85 1.93 27.91 18.26
CA ILE A 85 2.76 28.84 17.49
C ILE A 85 2.38 28.86 15.99
N PHE A 86 1.95 27.73 15.44
CA PHE A 86 1.54 27.57 14.04
C PHE A 86 0.07 27.94 13.80
N ALA A 87 -0.76 27.98 14.85
CA ALA A 87 -2.17 28.35 14.74
C ALA A 87 -2.37 29.84 14.37
N LYS A 88 -1.37 30.68 14.63
CA LYS A 88 -1.42 32.14 14.40
C LYS A 88 -0.64 32.61 13.17
N THR A 89 0.14 31.72 12.55
CA THR A 89 0.96 32.05 11.38
C THR A 89 0.30 31.55 10.11
N LYS A 90 -0.10 32.48 9.24
CA LYS A 90 -0.47 32.17 7.86
C LYS A 90 0.83 31.98 7.07
N SER A 91 1.16 30.76 6.72
CA SER A 91 2.27 30.42 5.85
C SER A 91 1.75 29.52 4.75
N ALA A 92 2.42 29.52 3.60
CA ALA A 92 2.13 28.57 2.53
C ALA A 92 2.17 27.10 3.02
N TYR A 93 2.88 26.83 4.11
CA TYR A 93 2.90 25.53 4.79
C TYR A 93 1.59 25.25 5.54
N THR A 94 1.08 26.20 6.35
CA THR A 94 -0.19 26.04 7.09
C THR A 94 -1.43 26.04 6.20
N GLU A 95 -1.30 26.55 4.98
CA GLU A 95 -2.31 26.53 3.91
C GLU A 95 -2.09 25.38 2.91
N SER A 96 -1.11 24.50 3.13
CA SER A 96 -0.84 23.38 2.23
C SER A 96 -1.92 22.31 2.30
N LEU A 97 -2.13 21.63 1.16
CA LEU A 97 -3.07 20.52 1.01
C LEU A 97 -2.88 19.39 2.04
N ALA A 98 -1.65 19.23 2.55
CA ALA A 98 -1.30 18.22 3.56
C ALA A 98 -1.85 18.54 4.96
N LEU A 99 -2.17 19.81 5.25
CA LEU A 99 -2.77 20.28 6.50
C LEU A 99 -4.23 20.68 6.36
N GLU A 100 -4.79 20.61 5.14
CA GLU A 100 -6.23 20.70 4.94
C GLU A 100 -6.91 19.52 5.62
N THR A 101 -7.63 19.82 6.71
CA THR A 101 -8.54 18.86 7.33
C THR A 101 -9.66 18.54 6.34
N PRO A 102 -10.00 17.26 6.10
CA PRO A 102 -11.10 16.90 5.22
C PRO A 102 -12.44 17.24 5.88
N TYR A 103 -12.84 18.52 5.84
CA TYR A 103 -14.17 19.04 6.22
C TYR A 103 -14.41 19.30 7.72
N PHE A 104 -14.18 20.56 8.14
CA PHE A 104 -15.02 21.24 9.12
C PHE A 104 -16.09 22.03 8.36
N GLY A 105 -17.00 21.32 7.68
CA GLY A 105 -18.20 21.91 7.10
C GLY A 105 -19.41 21.25 7.76
N SER A 106 -20.35 22.05 8.26
CA SER A 106 -21.67 21.62 8.72
C SER A 106 -22.58 21.25 7.54
N GLU A 107 -22.04 20.62 6.50
CA GLU A 107 -22.82 20.14 5.36
C GLU A 107 -23.12 18.65 5.53
N PRO A 108 -24.34 18.21 5.18
CA PRO A 108 -24.71 16.81 5.26
C PRO A 108 -23.79 15.97 4.36
N PRO A 109 -23.44 14.74 4.77
CA PRO A 109 -22.54 13.88 4.01
C PRO A 109 -23.16 13.57 2.65
N GLN A 110 -22.62 14.16 1.58
CA GLN A 110 -22.91 13.73 0.23
C GLN A 110 -22.46 12.27 0.08
N THR A 111 -23.29 11.45 -0.56
CA THR A 111 -22.97 10.05 -0.86
C THR A 111 -21.63 9.96 -1.58
N PHE A 112 -20.63 9.40 -0.89
CA PHE A 112 -19.27 9.25 -1.37
C PHE A 112 -19.21 8.20 -2.48
N ASP A 113 -19.07 8.63 -3.74
CA ASP A 113 -18.75 7.71 -4.84
C ASP A 113 -17.23 7.59 -4.96
N ALA A 114 -16.67 6.50 -4.44
CA ALA A 114 -15.25 6.20 -4.52
C ALA A 114 -14.71 6.14 -5.97
N ARG A 115 -15.60 6.01 -6.98
CA ARG A 115 -15.22 5.99 -8.40
C ARG A 115 -14.91 7.37 -8.98
N LEU A 116 -15.29 8.46 -8.30
CA LEU A 116 -15.09 9.84 -8.74
C LEU A 116 -13.84 10.51 -8.17
N ILE A 117 -13.08 9.81 -7.31
CA ILE A 117 -11.85 10.35 -6.75
C ILE A 117 -10.81 10.43 -7.87
N SER A 118 -10.53 11.65 -8.33
CA SER A 118 -9.35 11.90 -9.15
C SER A 118 -8.11 11.42 -8.40
N TYR A 119 -7.13 10.81 -9.09
CA TYR A 119 -5.88 10.33 -8.45
C TYR A 119 -5.20 11.39 -7.57
N LEU A 120 -5.40 12.68 -7.88
CA LEU A 120 -4.87 13.82 -7.12
C LEU A 120 -5.58 14.07 -5.78
N GLU A 121 -6.84 13.62 -5.64
CA GLU A 121 -7.65 13.80 -4.43
C GLU A 121 -7.65 12.55 -3.54
N ALA A 122 -7.19 11.40 -4.07
CA ALA A 122 -7.10 10.14 -3.32
C ALA A 122 -6.34 10.25 -1.97
N PRO A 123 -5.22 10.99 -1.86
CA PRO A 123 -4.51 11.14 -0.60
C PRO A 123 -5.33 11.84 0.50
N LYS A 124 -6.38 12.61 0.15
CA LYS A 124 -7.27 13.28 1.13
C LYS A 124 -8.21 12.31 1.84
N TYR A 125 -8.51 11.19 1.21
CA TYR A 125 -9.50 10.21 1.69
C TYR A 125 -8.91 8.85 2.03
N MET A 126 -7.74 8.52 1.50
CA MET A 126 -7.00 7.29 1.79
C MET A 126 -5.67 7.62 2.47
N PRO A 127 -5.66 7.65 3.81
CA PRO A 127 -4.43 7.94 4.53
C PRO A 127 -3.49 6.74 4.42
N TYR A 128 -2.20 7.03 4.19
CA TYR A 128 -1.21 6.01 3.85
C TYR A 128 -1.04 4.89 4.89
N HIS A 129 -1.22 5.18 6.19
CA HIS A 129 -1.18 4.17 7.25
C HIS A 129 -2.34 3.13 7.18
N SER A 130 -3.40 3.43 6.43
CA SER A 130 -4.52 2.52 6.17
C SER A 130 -4.38 1.74 4.87
N ALA A 131 -3.34 2.04 4.08
CA ALA A 131 -3.06 1.34 2.84
C ALA A 131 -2.75 -0.13 3.14
N LYS A 132 -3.31 -1.03 2.33
CA LYS A 132 -2.99 -2.45 2.35
C LYS A 132 -2.35 -2.82 1.04
N LEU A 133 -1.27 -3.58 1.11
CA LEU A 133 -0.69 -4.22 -0.06
C LEU A 133 -1.66 -5.29 -0.57
N VAL A 134 -1.93 -5.29 -1.87
CA VAL A 134 -2.63 -6.39 -2.54
C VAL A 134 -1.62 -7.03 -3.47
N GLU A 135 -1.08 -8.19 -3.08
CA GLU A 135 -0.01 -8.87 -3.81
C GLU A 135 -0.25 -10.40 -3.85
N PRO A 136 -0.91 -10.91 -4.90
CA PRO A 136 -1.29 -12.34 -4.98
C PRO A 136 -0.11 -13.31 -4.93
N LEU A 137 1.07 -12.89 -5.37
CA LEU A 137 2.27 -13.74 -5.32
C LEU A 137 2.82 -13.90 -3.91
N LEU A 138 2.51 -12.95 -3.01
CA LEU A 138 2.87 -13.05 -1.60
C LEU A 138 1.95 -14.01 -0.88
N ASP A 139 0.63 -13.95 -1.12
CA ASP A 139 -0.38 -14.80 -0.48
C ASP A 139 -0.08 -16.31 -0.62
N CYS A 140 0.54 -16.71 -1.74
CA CYS A 140 0.88 -18.10 -2.03
C CYS A 140 2.22 -18.54 -1.40
N ALA A 141 2.99 -17.65 -0.78
CA ALA A 141 4.34 -17.93 -0.32
C ALA A 141 4.36 -18.50 1.11
N THR A 142 5.22 -19.50 1.33
CA THR A 142 5.61 -19.95 2.68
C THR A 142 6.97 -19.37 3.02
N ILE A 143 7.02 -18.22 3.66
CA ILE A 143 8.21 -17.43 4.00
C ILE A 143 9.06 -18.13 5.06
N SER A 144 8.45 -18.85 6.01
CA SER A 144 9.16 -19.56 7.08
C SER A 144 10.22 -20.56 6.58
N ARG A 145 10.11 -21.07 5.34
CA ARG A 145 11.15 -21.95 4.74
C ARG A 145 12.48 -21.24 4.46
N TRP A 146 12.46 -19.90 4.40
CA TRP A 146 13.60 -19.08 4.00
C TRP A 146 14.40 -18.55 5.19
N THR A 147 13.93 -18.75 6.41
CA THR A 147 14.55 -18.21 7.63
C THR A 147 14.53 -19.23 8.77
N ASN A 148 15.58 -19.23 9.60
CA ASN A 148 15.65 -20.01 10.83
C ASN A 148 15.24 -19.21 12.07
N VAL A 149 14.85 -17.94 11.91
CA VAL A 149 14.60 -17.00 13.02
C VAL A 149 13.19 -17.15 13.58
N CYS A 150 12.20 -17.30 12.71
CA CYS A 150 10.79 -17.30 13.08
C CYS A 150 9.99 -18.23 12.17
N THR A 151 9.02 -18.93 12.73
CA THR A 151 8.09 -19.81 12.00
C THR A 151 6.65 -19.28 11.98
N ASP A 152 6.39 -18.11 12.57
CA ASP A 152 5.09 -17.45 12.56
C ASP A 152 4.82 -16.84 11.18
N GLU A 153 4.11 -17.61 10.34
CA GLU A 153 3.84 -17.25 8.95
C GLU A 153 3.01 -15.96 8.81
N PRO A 154 1.89 -15.74 9.55
CA PRO A 154 1.19 -14.46 9.55
C PRO A 154 2.09 -13.26 9.87
N LEU A 155 2.98 -13.39 10.85
CA LEU A 155 3.93 -12.34 11.19
C LEU A 155 4.89 -12.07 10.02
N LEU A 156 5.48 -13.11 9.44
CA LEU A 156 6.39 -13.00 8.30
C LEU A 156 5.73 -12.33 7.08
N HIS A 157 4.47 -12.67 6.80
CA HIS A 157 3.69 -12.02 5.74
C HIS A 157 3.49 -10.53 6.06
N SER A 158 3.09 -10.19 7.29
CA SER A 158 2.91 -8.79 7.71
C SER A 158 4.20 -7.96 7.59
N LEU A 159 5.36 -8.56 7.85
CA LEU A 159 6.66 -7.92 7.67
C LEU A 159 6.97 -7.71 6.18
N MET A 160 6.76 -8.73 5.35
CA MET A 160 6.99 -8.63 3.91
C MET A 160 6.06 -7.58 3.27
N GLU A 161 4.80 -7.51 3.69
CA GLU A 161 3.85 -6.46 3.30
C GLU A 161 4.36 -5.07 3.70
N ALA A 162 4.78 -4.89 4.95
CA ALA A 162 5.32 -3.63 5.44
C ALA A 162 6.55 -3.18 4.65
N TYR A 163 7.44 -4.11 4.27
CA TYR A 163 8.59 -3.80 3.41
C TYR A 163 8.18 -3.27 2.05
N PHE A 164 7.28 -3.98 1.35
CA PHE A 164 6.85 -3.58 0.02
C PHE A 164 6.03 -2.30 0.02
N LEU A 165 5.26 -2.07 1.08
CA LEU A 165 4.45 -0.86 1.21
C LEU A 165 5.32 0.35 1.50
N HIS A 166 6.24 0.27 2.48
CA HIS A 166 6.90 1.43 3.08
C HIS A 166 8.34 1.68 2.63
N ILE A 167 9.04 0.65 2.13
CA ILE A 167 10.48 0.73 1.87
C ILE A 167 10.78 0.54 0.38
N TYR A 168 10.21 -0.50 -0.24
CA TYR A 168 10.60 -0.95 -1.58
C TYR A 168 10.44 0.13 -2.66
N SER A 169 9.44 1.03 -2.54
CA SER A 169 9.24 2.11 -3.52
C SER A 169 10.41 3.10 -3.57
N ALA A 170 11.08 3.33 -2.43
CA ALA A 170 12.25 4.19 -2.36
C ALA A 170 13.54 3.41 -2.70
N PHE A 171 13.58 2.12 -2.35
CA PHE A 171 14.78 1.28 -2.48
C PHE A 171 14.50 -0.04 -3.25
N PRO A 172 14.22 0.01 -4.56
CA PRO A 172 13.88 -1.16 -5.37
C PRO A 172 15.13 -1.95 -5.80
N PHE A 173 15.92 -2.44 -4.84
CA PHE A 173 17.20 -3.10 -5.11
C PHE A 173 17.11 -4.42 -5.86
N PHE A 174 15.92 -5.01 -5.98
CA PHE A 174 15.66 -6.25 -6.68
C PHE A 174 14.32 -6.16 -7.43
N HIS A 175 14.12 -6.98 -8.46
CA HIS A 175 12.84 -7.01 -9.18
C HIS A 175 11.77 -7.77 -8.38
N LYS A 176 10.76 -7.05 -7.86
CA LYS A 176 9.69 -7.57 -6.98
C LYS A 176 9.06 -8.87 -7.48
N GLU A 177 8.59 -8.90 -8.72
CA GLU A 177 7.82 -10.05 -9.22
C GLU A 177 8.70 -11.31 -9.32
N CYS A 178 9.93 -11.18 -9.82
CA CYS A 178 10.88 -12.30 -9.90
C CYS A 178 11.25 -12.82 -8.51
N PHE A 179 11.44 -11.91 -7.54
CA PHE A 179 11.67 -12.26 -6.15
C PHE A 179 10.48 -13.03 -5.56
N LEU A 180 9.26 -12.54 -5.72
CA LEU A 180 8.05 -13.17 -5.16
C LEU A 180 7.73 -14.52 -5.80
N ARG A 181 7.90 -14.66 -7.13
CA ARG A 181 7.80 -15.97 -7.80
C ARG A 181 8.83 -16.95 -7.24
N GLY A 182 10.05 -16.49 -6.98
CA GLY A 182 11.10 -17.29 -6.32
C GLY A 182 10.69 -17.69 -4.90
N LEU A 183 10.21 -16.73 -4.11
CA LEU A 183 9.77 -16.89 -2.73
C LEU A 183 8.68 -17.96 -2.61
N GLY A 184 7.64 -17.90 -3.46
CA GLY A 184 6.53 -18.84 -3.47
C GLY A 184 6.89 -20.23 -4.01
N SER A 185 7.69 -20.31 -5.07
CA SER A 185 8.09 -21.58 -5.67
C SER A 185 9.21 -22.32 -4.92
N GLY A 186 9.93 -21.65 -4.01
CA GLY A 186 11.16 -22.18 -3.41
C GLY A 186 12.37 -22.09 -4.36
N SER A 187 12.26 -21.36 -5.46
CA SER A 187 13.34 -21.22 -6.43
C SER A 187 14.40 -20.24 -5.95
N HIS A 188 15.66 -20.71 -5.89
CA HIS A 188 16.82 -19.91 -5.48
C HIS A 188 17.36 -19.00 -6.59
N ARG A 189 16.64 -18.85 -7.72
CA ARG A 189 17.13 -18.15 -8.91
C ARG A 189 17.26 -16.64 -8.70
N PHE A 190 16.23 -16.02 -8.12
CA PHE A 190 16.14 -14.58 -7.83
C PHE A 190 15.64 -14.31 -6.40
N CYS A 191 15.64 -15.34 -5.57
CA CYS A 191 15.30 -15.30 -4.16
C CYS A 191 16.35 -16.14 -3.41
N SER A 192 16.75 -15.71 -2.21
CA SER A 192 17.70 -16.45 -1.39
C SER A 192 17.37 -16.24 0.08
N SER A 193 17.71 -17.20 0.95
CA SER A 193 17.52 -17.02 2.40
C SER A 193 18.24 -15.78 2.91
N LEU A 194 19.43 -15.46 2.36
CA LEU A 194 20.16 -14.24 2.69
C LEU A 194 19.33 -12.99 2.37
N LEU A 195 18.79 -12.89 1.15
CA LEU A 195 17.97 -11.76 0.73
C LEU A 195 16.67 -11.66 1.53
N VAL A 196 16.00 -12.79 1.78
CA VAL A 196 14.76 -12.81 2.57
C VAL A 196 15.00 -12.34 4.01
N ASN A 197 16.07 -12.81 4.67
CA ASN A 197 16.39 -12.35 6.03
C ASN A 197 16.79 -10.87 6.06
N ALA A 198 17.52 -10.38 5.05
CA ALA A 198 17.83 -8.95 4.93
C ALA A 198 16.55 -8.10 4.79
N VAL A 199 15.61 -8.53 3.96
CA VAL A 199 14.30 -7.88 3.76
C VAL A 199 13.48 -7.88 5.05
N LEU A 200 13.38 -9.03 5.74
CA LEU A 200 12.65 -9.16 7.00
C LEU A 200 13.27 -8.34 8.14
N ALA A 201 14.60 -8.23 8.18
CA ALA A 201 15.30 -7.38 9.14
C ALA A 201 14.91 -5.90 8.98
N HIS A 202 14.94 -5.40 7.74
CA HIS A 202 14.59 -4.02 7.44
C HIS A 202 13.08 -3.76 7.65
N ALA A 203 12.23 -4.74 7.30
CA ALA A 203 10.79 -4.69 7.52
C ALA A 203 10.38 -4.47 8.98
N CYS A 204 11.16 -4.98 9.93
CA CYS A 204 10.85 -4.84 11.36
C CYS A 204 10.80 -3.38 11.81
N HIS A 205 11.57 -2.47 11.17
CA HIS A 205 11.53 -1.04 11.45
C HIS A 205 10.23 -0.39 10.97
N ALA A 206 9.74 -0.81 9.81
CA ALA A 206 8.53 -0.26 9.19
C ALA A 206 7.23 -0.79 9.80
N ASN A 207 7.25 -1.94 10.48
CA ASN A 207 6.05 -2.53 11.05
C ASN A 207 5.78 -2.02 12.49
N PRO A 208 4.68 -1.28 12.74
CA PRO A 208 4.39 -0.71 14.05
C PRO A 208 4.04 -1.74 15.12
N THR A 209 3.68 -2.98 14.76
CA THR A 209 3.33 -4.04 15.73
C THR A 209 4.56 -4.66 16.38
N ILE A 210 5.76 -4.42 15.84
CA ILE A 210 7.01 -4.93 16.38
C ILE A 210 7.41 -4.11 17.60
N ALA A 211 7.45 -4.78 18.76
CA ALA A 211 7.93 -4.20 20.01
C ALA A 211 9.41 -3.84 19.89
N HIS A 212 9.81 -2.72 20.51
CA HIS A 212 11.21 -2.28 20.56
C HIS A 212 11.87 -2.12 19.19
N ARG A 213 11.11 -1.90 18.11
CA ARG A 213 11.63 -1.86 16.74
C ARG A 213 12.76 -0.84 16.50
N ASN A 214 12.81 0.23 17.30
CA ASN A 214 13.85 1.26 17.21
C ASN A 214 15.13 0.90 17.98
N GLU A 215 15.12 -0.16 18.80
CA GLU A 215 16.28 -0.58 19.60
C GLU A 215 17.19 -1.49 18.77
N HIS A 216 17.80 -0.95 17.71
CA HIS A 216 18.66 -1.72 16.80
C HIS A 216 19.90 -2.35 17.46
N TRP A 217 20.29 -1.87 18.64
CA TRP A 217 21.36 -2.45 19.47
C TRP A 217 20.91 -3.63 20.32
N ASN A 218 19.60 -3.85 20.47
CA ASN A 218 19.05 -4.85 21.37
C ASN A 218 18.97 -6.22 20.66
N PRO A 219 19.77 -7.22 21.08
CA PRO A 219 19.81 -8.53 20.44
C PRO A 219 18.55 -9.38 20.66
N GLN A 220 17.66 -8.96 21.56
CA GLN A 220 16.37 -9.62 21.78
C GLN A 220 15.29 -9.17 20.78
N THR A 221 15.56 -8.13 19.97
CA THR A 221 14.61 -7.68 18.96
C THR A 221 14.58 -8.62 17.76
N LEU A 222 13.40 -8.72 17.14
CA LEU A 222 13.21 -9.54 15.95
C LEU A 222 14.04 -9.01 14.78
N GLY A 223 14.11 -7.69 14.61
CA GLY A 223 14.92 -7.04 13.58
C GLY A 223 16.41 -7.36 13.71
N TYR A 224 16.96 -7.30 14.93
CA TYR A 224 18.35 -7.70 15.18
C TYR A 224 18.58 -9.17 14.81
N THR A 225 17.67 -10.06 15.19
CA THR A 225 17.82 -11.51 14.98
C THR A 225 17.80 -11.87 13.48
N PHE A 226 16.89 -11.28 12.69
CA PHE A 226 16.91 -11.43 11.23
C PHE A 226 18.19 -10.89 10.61
N LEU A 227 18.66 -9.73 11.08
CA LEU A 227 19.89 -9.13 10.57
C LEU A 227 21.13 -9.96 10.92
N ALA A 228 21.15 -10.59 12.10
CA ALA A 228 22.19 -11.53 12.51
C ALA A 228 22.18 -12.79 11.63
N GLU A 229 21.00 -13.33 11.32
CA GLU A 229 20.89 -14.48 10.39
C GLU A 229 21.32 -14.09 8.97
N ALA A 230 20.98 -12.90 8.48
CA ALA A 230 21.46 -12.40 7.20
C ALA A 230 22.99 -12.29 7.18
N ARG A 231 23.63 -11.73 8.22
CA ARG A 231 25.09 -11.71 8.34
C ARG A 231 25.71 -13.10 8.33
N ARG A 232 25.17 -14.04 9.12
CA ARG A 232 25.63 -15.43 9.16
C ARG A 232 25.54 -16.10 7.79
N LEU A 233 24.44 -15.91 7.07
CA LEU A 233 24.25 -16.46 5.73
C LEU A 233 25.20 -15.83 4.71
N LEU A 234 25.51 -14.54 4.85
CA LEU A 234 26.47 -13.86 4.00
C LEU A 234 27.90 -14.40 4.21
N GLU A 235 28.29 -14.66 5.45
CA GLU A 235 29.60 -15.26 5.79
C GLU A 235 29.74 -16.69 5.26
N LEU A 236 28.65 -17.45 5.20
CA LEU A 236 28.63 -18.80 4.66
C LEU A 236 28.64 -18.86 3.13
N GLU A 237 28.39 -17.74 2.45
CA GLU A 237 28.34 -17.72 1.00
C GLU A 237 29.74 -17.91 0.41
N THR A 238 30.03 -19.14 -0.04
CA THR A 238 31.27 -19.49 -0.74
C THR A 238 31.42 -18.62 -1.98
N GLY A 239 32.63 -18.13 -2.29
CA GLY A 239 32.99 -17.07 -3.26
C GLY A 239 32.55 -17.18 -4.73
N ARG A 240 31.36 -17.71 -5.00
CA ARG A 240 30.60 -17.60 -6.24
C ARG A 240 29.71 -16.36 -6.15
N PRO A 241 29.96 -15.34 -6.98
CA PRO A 241 29.09 -14.17 -7.06
C PRO A 241 27.66 -14.53 -7.43
N LYS A 242 26.68 -14.05 -6.66
CA LYS A 242 25.26 -14.15 -7.00
C LYS A 242 24.62 -12.78 -6.95
N ILE A 243 23.66 -12.56 -7.85
CA ILE A 243 22.92 -11.28 -7.89
C ILE A 243 22.12 -11.05 -6.61
N THR A 244 21.56 -12.12 -6.01
CA THR A 244 20.84 -12.03 -4.73
C THR A 244 21.74 -11.59 -3.58
N THR A 245 23.05 -11.83 -3.65
CA THR A 245 24.02 -11.36 -2.66
C THR A 245 24.22 -9.86 -2.78
N VAL A 246 24.33 -9.32 -4.00
CA VAL A 246 24.38 -7.87 -4.27
C VAL A 246 23.12 -7.21 -3.71
N GLN A 247 21.95 -7.76 -4.05
CA GLN A 247 20.65 -7.25 -3.62
C GLN A 247 20.53 -7.26 -2.08
N ALA A 248 20.96 -8.35 -1.43
CA ALA A 248 20.91 -8.46 0.02
C ALA A 248 21.86 -7.46 0.70
N MET A 249 23.08 -7.30 0.19
CA MET A 249 24.04 -6.30 0.71
C MET A 249 23.47 -4.88 0.60
N LEU A 250 22.73 -4.55 -0.46
CA LEU A 250 22.07 -3.25 -0.59
C LEU A 250 20.95 -3.04 0.43
N VAL A 251 20.13 -4.07 0.67
CA VAL A 251 19.10 -4.02 1.74
C VAL A 251 19.76 -3.92 3.13
N MET A 252 20.86 -4.63 3.37
CA MET A 252 21.62 -4.53 4.62
C MET A 252 22.27 -3.15 4.76
N ASN A 253 22.74 -2.54 3.68
CA ASN A 253 23.30 -1.20 3.67
C ASN A 253 22.27 -0.15 4.14
N ILE A 254 21.06 -0.11 3.56
CA ILE A 254 20.02 0.83 4.03
C ILE A 254 19.63 0.56 5.49
N THR A 255 19.64 -0.71 5.92
CA THR A 255 19.39 -1.07 7.31
C THR A 255 20.45 -0.48 8.24
N MET A 256 21.73 -0.53 7.87
CA MET A 256 22.81 0.07 8.67
C MET A 256 22.76 1.59 8.68
N ASN A 257 22.37 2.23 7.55
CA ASN A 257 22.18 3.68 7.50
C ASN A 257 21.09 4.12 8.48
N ASP A 258 19.95 3.43 8.51
CA ASP A 258 18.87 3.75 9.45
C ASP A 258 19.28 3.56 10.92
N HIS A 259 20.30 2.73 11.19
CA HIS A 259 20.86 2.53 12.53
C HIS A 259 21.99 3.52 12.86
N GLY A 260 22.41 4.38 11.92
CA GLY A 260 23.55 5.26 12.07
C GLY A 260 24.89 4.52 12.21
N VAL A 261 25.03 3.35 11.60
CA VAL A 261 26.25 2.53 11.65
C VAL A 261 27.01 2.64 10.33
N ASP A 262 27.52 3.83 10.04
CA ASP A 262 28.02 4.23 8.72
C ASP A 262 29.20 3.37 8.25
N ALA A 263 30.12 3.02 9.14
CA ALA A 263 31.26 2.17 8.80
C ALA A 263 30.83 0.78 8.29
N ALA A 264 29.83 0.16 8.93
CA ALA A 264 29.30 -1.12 8.49
C ALA A 264 28.48 -0.95 7.20
N SER A 265 27.70 0.11 7.11
CA SER A 265 26.94 0.48 5.92
C SER A 265 27.83 0.58 4.69
N TYR A 266 28.88 1.38 4.78
CA TYR A 266 29.84 1.61 3.70
C TYR A 266 30.48 0.30 3.23
N GLN A 267 30.85 -0.60 4.14
CA GLN A 267 31.40 -1.91 3.78
C GLN A 267 30.43 -2.75 2.95
N TYR A 268 29.13 -2.76 3.27
CA TYR A 268 28.15 -3.48 2.46
C TYR A 268 28.02 -2.89 1.06
N LEU A 269 27.98 -1.56 0.94
CA LEU A 269 27.90 -0.90 -0.37
C LEU A 269 29.15 -1.16 -1.22
N THR A 270 30.35 -1.01 -0.67
CA THR A 270 31.60 -1.27 -1.41
C THR A 270 31.68 -2.72 -1.89
N LYS A 271 31.29 -3.68 -1.03
CA LYS A 271 31.26 -5.10 -1.41
C LYS A 271 30.20 -5.38 -2.48
N ALA A 272 29.02 -4.76 -2.40
CA ALA A 272 27.97 -4.87 -3.41
C ALA A 272 28.45 -4.35 -4.78
N VAL A 273 29.12 -3.18 -4.81
CA VAL A 273 29.72 -2.61 -6.04
C VAL A 273 30.79 -3.53 -6.61
N SER A 274 31.70 -4.04 -5.77
CA SER A 274 32.73 -4.98 -6.20
C SER A 274 32.11 -6.24 -6.82
N LEU A 275 31.10 -6.82 -6.18
CA LEU A 275 30.44 -8.03 -6.65
C LEU A 275 29.62 -7.80 -7.92
N ALA A 276 28.98 -6.64 -8.05
CA ALA A 276 28.28 -6.21 -9.27
C ALA A 276 29.24 -6.09 -10.47
N ASN A 277 30.45 -5.57 -10.25
CA ASN A 277 31.49 -5.51 -11.28
C ASN A 277 31.95 -6.91 -11.71
N ILE A 278 32.17 -7.83 -10.75
CA ILE A 278 32.53 -9.22 -11.06
C ILE A 278 31.41 -9.91 -11.86
N LEU A 279 30.14 -9.63 -11.54
CA LEU A 279 28.98 -10.14 -12.28
C LEU A 279 28.77 -9.46 -13.65
N GLY A 280 29.57 -8.45 -13.98
CA GLY A 280 29.44 -7.65 -15.20
C GLY A 280 28.08 -6.96 -15.32
N LEU A 281 27.49 -6.51 -14.20
CA LEU A 281 26.16 -5.87 -14.19
C LEU A 281 26.12 -4.58 -15.01
N PHE A 282 27.27 -3.90 -15.16
CA PHE A 282 27.41 -2.63 -15.90
C PHE A 282 27.99 -2.81 -17.31
N ASN A 283 28.27 -4.03 -17.74
CA ASN A 283 28.80 -4.29 -19.07
C ASN A 283 27.67 -4.14 -20.09
N SER A 284 27.96 -3.58 -21.27
CA SER A 284 27.02 -3.58 -22.38
C SER A 284 26.57 -5.01 -22.69
N PRO A 285 25.27 -5.25 -22.96
CA PRO A 285 24.81 -6.55 -23.41
C PRO A 285 25.64 -6.98 -24.62
N SER A 286 26.36 -8.10 -24.53
CA SER A 286 27.00 -8.66 -25.73
C SER A 286 25.89 -9.11 -26.70
N GLU A 287 26.04 -8.89 -28.00
CA GLU A 287 25.07 -9.30 -29.05
C GLU A 287 24.62 -10.77 -28.91
N ASN A 288 25.49 -11.64 -28.36
CA ASN A 288 25.20 -13.05 -28.09
C ASN A 288 24.25 -13.31 -26.89
N MET A 289 24.12 -12.38 -25.94
CA MET A 289 23.09 -12.45 -24.89
C MET A 289 21.72 -12.03 -25.42
N GLU A 290 21.65 -11.16 -26.42
CA GLU A 290 20.38 -10.61 -26.87
C GLU A 290 19.53 -11.62 -27.62
N GLN A 291 20.16 -12.55 -28.35
CA GLN A 291 19.50 -13.46 -29.30
C GLN A 291 18.89 -14.73 -28.66
N GLY A 292 18.84 -14.83 -27.33
CA GLY A 292 18.19 -15.96 -26.64
C GLY A 292 18.17 -15.90 -25.12
N ALA A 293 18.64 -14.81 -24.48
CA ALA A 293 18.64 -14.74 -23.03
C ALA A 293 17.24 -14.54 -22.45
N ASP A 294 17.01 -15.30 -21.38
CA ASP A 294 15.83 -15.24 -20.54
C ASP A 294 15.50 -13.80 -20.09
N GLN A 295 14.29 -13.36 -20.40
CA GLN A 295 13.80 -12.02 -20.11
C GLN A 295 13.86 -11.70 -18.61
N ASP A 296 13.61 -12.69 -17.74
CA ASP A 296 13.69 -12.49 -16.29
C ASP A 296 15.13 -12.19 -15.84
N VAL A 297 16.13 -12.81 -16.49
CA VAL A 297 17.54 -12.53 -16.18
C VAL A 297 17.90 -11.11 -16.60
N LYS A 298 17.44 -10.67 -17.78
CA LYS A 298 17.69 -9.31 -18.27
C LYS A 298 17.11 -8.27 -17.31
N VAL A 299 15.82 -8.36 -17.00
CA VAL A 299 15.13 -7.37 -16.14
C VAL A 299 15.71 -7.35 -14.72
N VAL A 300 16.02 -8.50 -14.12
CA VAL A 300 16.61 -8.53 -12.76
C VAL A 300 17.99 -7.88 -12.76
N ARG A 301 18.82 -8.13 -13.78
CA ARG A 301 20.15 -7.50 -13.91
C ARG A 301 20.03 -5.99 -14.09
N GLU A 302 19.16 -5.54 -14.99
CA GLU A 302 18.93 -4.12 -15.26
C GLU A 302 18.43 -3.38 -14.00
N VAL A 303 17.41 -3.90 -13.33
CA VAL A 303 16.87 -3.31 -12.09
C VAL A 303 17.94 -3.23 -11.01
N THR A 304 18.71 -4.31 -10.80
CA THR A 304 19.76 -4.34 -9.79
C THR A 304 20.89 -3.36 -10.13
N ALA A 305 21.30 -3.28 -11.40
CA ALA A 305 22.34 -2.36 -11.85
C ALA A 305 21.92 -0.89 -11.68
N TRP A 306 20.70 -0.55 -12.12
CA TRP A 306 20.15 0.80 -11.99
C TRP A 306 20.00 1.21 -10.52
N ALA A 307 19.43 0.34 -9.70
CA ALA A 307 19.24 0.64 -8.27
C ALA A 307 20.58 0.82 -7.56
N LEU A 308 21.57 -0.03 -7.83
CA LEU A 308 22.91 0.11 -7.28
C LEU A 308 23.59 1.41 -7.72
N PHE A 309 23.55 1.74 -9.02
CA PHE A 309 24.14 2.96 -9.55
C PHE A 309 23.51 4.22 -8.93
N ALA A 310 22.18 4.29 -8.90
CA ALA A 310 21.46 5.42 -8.33
C ALA A 310 21.77 5.59 -6.83
N TRP A 311 21.78 4.48 -6.09
CA TRP A 311 22.04 4.49 -4.66
C TRP A 311 23.49 4.84 -4.30
N GLN A 312 24.45 4.31 -5.06
CA GLN A 312 25.85 4.69 -4.93
C GLN A 312 26.04 6.19 -5.20
N GLY A 313 25.42 6.72 -6.26
CA GLY A 313 25.48 8.14 -6.60
C GLY A 313 24.94 9.03 -5.48
N TRP A 314 23.78 8.67 -4.91
CA TRP A 314 23.23 9.37 -3.74
C TRP A 314 24.16 9.29 -2.52
N SER A 315 24.67 8.10 -2.20
CA SER A 315 25.55 7.89 -1.04
C SER A 315 26.85 8.69 -1.15
N SER A 316 27.47 8.72 -2.34
CA SER A 316 28.69 9.50 -2.59
C SER A 316 28.46 11.01 -2.51
N TYR A 317 27.30 11.51 -2.94
CA TYR A 317 26.95 12.92 -2.78
C TYR A 317 26.85 13.30 -1.30
N VAL A 318 26.12 12.54 -0.49
CA VAL A 318 25.96 12.82 0.94
C VAL A 318 27.30 12.87 1.68
N SER A 319 28.18 11.88 1.43
CA SER A 319 29.51 11.86 2.07
C SER A 319 30.42 13.04 1.68
N LEU A 320 30.26 13.59 0.47
CA LEU A 320 30.99 14.80 0.06
C LEU A 320 30.54 16.03 0.87
N PHE A 321 29.23 16.19 1.09
CA PHE A 321 28.71 17.30 1.90
C PHE A 321 29.12 17.23 3.36
N GLU A 322 29.18 16.03 3.95
CA GLU A 322 29.69 15.84 5.31
C GLU A 322 31.16 16.26 5.41
N SER A 323 31.98 15.92 4.41
CA SER A 323 33.39 16.32 4.38
C SER A 323 33.62 17.82 4.18
N GLU A 324 32.69 18.53 3.53
CA GLU A 324 32.75 19.99 3.33
C GLU A 324 32.20 20.76 4.54
N ALA A 325 31.30 20.18 5.34
CA ALA A 325 30.71 20.80 6.53
C ALA A 325 31.61 20.75 7.77
N GLU A 326 32.71 19.99 7.73
CA GLU A 326 33.72 19.91 8.80
C GLU A 326 34.83 20.99 8.71
N PHE A 327 34.69 21.99 7.83
CA PHE A 327 35.58 23.15 7.70
C PHE A 327 34.91 24.48 8.08
#